data_AF-A0A4Y4F6F9-F1
#
_entry.id   AF-A0A4Y4F6F9-F1
#
_cell.length_a   1.000
_cell.length_b   1.000
_cell.length_c   1.000
_cell.angle_alpha   90.00
_cell.angle_beta   90.00
_cell.angle_gamma   90.00
#
_symmetry.space_group_name_H-M   'P 1'
#
loop_
_entity.id
_entity.type
_entity.pdbx_description
1 polymer ?
#
loop_
_entity_poly.entity_id
_entity_poly.type
_entity_poly.pdbx_seq_one_letter_code
_entity_poly.pdbx_strand_id
1 'polypeptide(L)'
;MPHQHPGRGLRRSASVLLLALAAGLTGCAAQQGYQNDAGSVVANTQGTPVGANLNGFLSQAAPGSTVVLQQSPWGANVEVMAEASYFAASGRECRHLQVTSLRGSSMRTAVACKTADGSWVAHRLVTQTQSRRMGR
;
A
#
# COMPACT_ATOMS: atom_id res chain seq x y z
N MET A 1 41.85 23.40 68.08
CA MET A 1 41.55 24.39 67.02
C MET A 1 40.20 24.07 66.41
N PRO A 2 39.17 24.88 66.67
CA PRO A 2 37.86 24.79 66.03
C PRO A 2 37.86 25.62 64.73
N HIS A 3 37.20 25.16 63.68
CA HIS A 3 36.78 26.05 62.59
C HIS A 3 35.39 25.65 62.12
N GLN A 4 34.42 26.50 62.47
CA GLN A 4 33.12 26.63 61.84
C GLN A 4 33.31 27.21 60.43
N HIS A 5 32.42 26.88 59.48
CA HIS A 5 31.96 27.80 58.43
C HIS A 5 30.67 27.29 57.74
N PRO A 6 29.90 28.18 57.09
CA PRO A 6 28.45 28.23 57.17
C PRO A 6 27.74 27.83 55.88
N GLY A 7 26.42 27.68 55.98
CA GLY A 7 25.56 27.22 54.88
C GLY A 7 25.38 28.20 53.74
N ARG A 8 24.73 27.72 52.68
CA ARG A 8 23.87 28.51 51.78
C ARG A 8 22.97 27.60 50.98
N GLY A 9 21.71 28.02 50.87
CA GLY A 9 20.57 27.22 50.47
C GLY A 9 20.66 26.63 49.06
N LEU A 10 20.54 25.32 48.98
CA LEU A 10 20.33 24.57 47.74
C LEU A 10 18.90 23.98 47.77
N ARG A 11 17.88 24.84 47.78
CA ARG A 11 16.47 24.39 47.90
C ARG A 11 15.47 25.15 47.02
N ARG A 12 15.93 25.86 45.98
CA ARG A 12 15.01 26.55 45.05
C ARG A 12 15.14 26.15 43.57
N SER A 13 16.18 25.40 43.20
CA SER A 13 16.45 25.11 41.78
C SER A 13 15.91 23.75 41.31
N ALA A 14 15.48 22.88 42.23
CA ALA A 14 15.03 21.52 41.88
C ALA A 14 13.57 21.45 41.40
N SER A 15 12.71 22.42 41.77
CA SER A 15 11.27 22.36 41.48
C SER A 15 10.87 22.91 40.12
N VAL A 16 11.75 23.65 39.42
CA VAL A 16 11.43 24.25 38.11
C VAL A 16 11.71 23.29 36.96
N LEU A 17 12.60 22.31 37.14
CA LEU A 17 12.96 21.36 36.07
C LEU A 17 11.88 20.30 35.78
N LEU A 18 11.03 19.98 36.76
CA LEU A 18 10.02 18.92 36.62
C LEU A 18 8.77 19.35 35.84
N LEU A 19 8.45 20.64 35.80
CA LEU A 19 7.29 21.17 35.07
C LEU A 19 7.54 21.33 33.56
N ALA A 20 8.80 21.40 33.13
CA ALA A 20 9.15 21.55 31.72
C ALA A 20 9.04 20.24 30.91
N LEU A 21 9.13 19.06 31.55
CA LEU A 21 9.06 17.77 30.85
C LEU A 21 7.63 17.28 30.55
N ALA A 22 6.61 17.81 31.23
CA ALA A 22 5.23 17.33 31.09
C ALA A 22 4.46 17.93 29.89
N ALA A 23 4.98 18.98 29.24
CA ALA A 23 4.28 19.70 28.18
C ALA A 23 4.44 19.08 26.77
N GLY A 24 5.25 18.03 26.60
CA GLY A 24 5.59 17.46 25.28
C GLY A 24 4.65 16.39 24.73
N LEU A 25 3.65 15.92 25.48
CA LEU A 25 2.85 14.73 25.13
C LEU A 25 1.48 15.02 24.49
N THR A 26 1.15 16.28 24.19
CA THR A 26 -0.11 16.63 23.51
C THR A 26 0.16 17.05 22.07
N GLY A 27 0.27 16.07 21.16
CA GLY A 27 0.63 16.38 19.77
C GLY A 27 0.56 15.25 18.76
N CYS A 28 -0.41 14.33 18.84
CA CYS A 28 -0.68 13.37 17.75
C CYS A 28 -2.19 13.32 17.44
N ALA A 29 -2.81 14.46 17.14
CA ALA A 29 -4.17 14.50 16.59
C ALA A 29 -4.41 15.80 15.79
N ALA A 30 -3.54 16.09 14.82
CA ALA A 30 -3.77 17.15 13.85
C ALA A 30 -3.12 16.78 12.50
N GLN A 31 -3.76 15.92 11.72
CA GLN A 31 -3.48 15.82 10.29
C GLN A 31 -4.46 16.73 9.55
N GLN A 32 -4.12 18.02 9.55
CA GLN A 32 -4.63 18.97 8.57
C GLN A 32 -3.83 18.76 7.28
N GLY A 33 -4.55 18.63 6.17
CA GLY A 33 -4.02 18.27 4.87
C GLY A 33 -2.90 19.19 4.41
N TYR A 34 -1.68 18.66 4.38
CA TYR A 34 -0.57 19.20 3.61
C TYR A 34 -0.19 18.17 2.56
N GLN A 35 -0.55 18.49 1.33
CA GLN A 35 -0.18 17.80 0.11
C GLN A 35 1.34 17.94 -0.06
N ASN A 36 2.09 16.99 0.49
CA ASN A 36 3.52 16.84 0.26
C ASN A 36 3.72 15.68 -0.72
N ASP A 37 4.08 16.06 -1.95
CA ASP A 37 4.55 15.20 -3.02
C ASP A 37 5.98 14.74 -2.67
N ALA A 38 6.10 13.87 -1.67
CA ALA A 38 7.35 13.29 -1.21
C ALA A 38 7.11 11.85 -0.75
N GLY A 39 7.16 10.92 -1.70
CA GLY A 39 7.51 9.50 -1.47
C GLY A 39 6.68 8.71 -0.45
N SER A 40 5.51 9.20 -0.04
CA SER A 40 4.63 8.46 0.85
C SER A 40 3.87 7.40 0.06
N VAL A 41 4.14 6.12 0.35
CA VAL A 41 3.28 5.00 -0.02
C VAL A 41 1.99 5.05 0.82
N VAL A 42 1.29 6.19 0.83
CA VAL A 42 -0.13 6.16 1.19
C VAL A 42 -0.76 5.29 0.12
N ALA A 43 -1.28 4.14 0.55
CA ALA A 43 -2.07 3.26 -0.27
C ALA A 43 -3.26 4.04 -0.84
N ASN A 44 -3.04 4.76 -1.94
CA ASN A 44 -4.10 5.21 -2.79
C ASN A 44 -4.68 3.93 -3.40
N THR A 45 -5.65 3.41 -2.66
CA THR A 45 -6.29 2.10 -2.75
C THR A 45 -7.20 1.99 -3.98
N GLN A 46 -7.23 3.01 -4.82
CA GLN A 46 -8.06 3.06 -6.01
C GLN A 46 -7.32 2.37 -7.15
N GLY A 47 -7.24 1.03 -7.08
CA GLY A 47 -6.96 0.22 -8.26
C GLY A 47 -8.01 0.50 -9.35
N THR A 48 -7.70 0.16 -10.60
CA THR A 48 -8.62 0.38 -11.72
C THR A 48 -9.73 -0.67 -11.68
N PRO A 49 -11.03 -0.30 -11.65
CA PRO A 49 -12.12 -1.27 -11.74
C PRO A 49 -11.97 -2.14 -12.99
N VAL A 50 -12.16 -3.45 -12.84
CA VAL A 50 -11.92 -4.41 -13.94
C VAL A 50 -13.07 -4.54 -14.94
N GLY A 51 -14.24 -3.95 -14.62
CA GLY A 51 -15.48 -4.08 -15.38
C GLY A 51 -16.29 -5.32 -15.01
N ALA A 52 -17.58 -5.35 -15.35
CA ALA A 52 -18.53 -6.36 -14.87
C ALA A 52 -18.17 -7.80 -15.28
N ASN A 53 -17.79 -8.03 -16.54
CA ASN A 53 -17.45 -9.36 -17.06
C ASN A 53 -16.25 -9.96 -16.33
N LEU A 54 -15.17 -9.18 -16.20
CA LEU A 54 -13.97 -9.63 -15.51
C LEU A 54 -14.22 -9.77 -14.00
N ASN A 55 -15.07 -8.93 -13.40
CA ASN A 55 -15.45 -9.03 -11.99
C ASN A 55 -16.16 -10.36 -11.67
N GLY A 56 -17.13 -10.74 -12.50
CA GLY A 56 -17.84 -12.01 -12.36
C GLY A 56 -16.91 -13.21 -12.55
N PHE A 57 -16.07 -13.17 -13.59
CA PHE A 57 -15.07 -14.19 -13.86
C PHE A 57 -14.12 -14.39 -12.67
N LEU A 58 -13.48 -13.33 -12.16
CA LEU A 58 -12.50 -13.45 -11.07
C LEU A 58 -13.08 -14.02 -9.77
N SER A 59 -14.37 -13.77 -9.54
CA SER A 59 -15.09 -14.26 -8.36
C SER A 59 -15.36 -15.77 -8.38
N GLN A 60 -15.32 -16.40 -9.56
CA GLN A 60 -15.70 -17.81 -9.76
C GLN A 60 -14.61 -18.65 -10.43
N ALA A 61 -13.59 -18.01 -11.01
CA ALA A 61 -12.57 -18.68 -11.80
C ALA A 61 -11.77 -19.71 -10.98
N ALA A 62 -11.68 -20.94 -11.46
CA ALA A 62 -10.68 -21.89 -10.98
C ALA A 62 -9.26 -21.41 -11.39
N PRO A 63 -8.20 -21.79 -10.67
CA PRO A 63 -6.82 -21.48 -11.08
C PRO A 63 -6.54 -21.97 -12.50
N GLY A 64 -5.95 -21.12 -13.34
CA GLY A 64 -5.65 -21.41 -14.75
C GLY A 64 -6.80 -21.15 -15.72
N SER A 65 -7.99 -20.76 -15.24
CA SER A 65 -9.10 -20.41 -16.14
C SER A 65 -8.76 -19.17 -16.97
N THR A 66 -9.29 -19.10 -18.19
CA THR A 66 -9.11 -17.96 -19.10
C THR A 66 -10.44 -17.31 -19.49
N VAL A 67 -10.40 -16.02 -19.81
CA VAL A 67 -11.51 -15.28 -20.40
C VAL A 67 -11.01 -14.29 -21.44
N VAL A 68 -11.75 -14.16 -22.55
CA VAL A 68 -11.49 -13.13 -23.57
C VAL A 68 -12.37 -11.92 -23.31
N LEU A 69 -11.75 -10.74 -23.27
CA LEU A 69 -12.41 -9.48 -22.98
C LEU A 69 -12.27 -8.52 -24.15
N GLN A 70 -13.42 -8.03 -24.64
CA GLN A 70 -13.44 -6.99 -25.67
C GLN A 70 -13.02 -5.62 -25.13
N GLN A 71 -13.24 -5.37 -23.85
CA GLN A 71 -12.84 -4.15 -23.14
C GLN A 71 -12.27 -4.54 -21.78
N SER A 72 -11.10 -4.01 -21.45
CA SER A 72 -10.42 -4.25 -20.17
C SER A 72 -9.53 -3.06 -19.80
N PRO A 73 -9.08 -2.96 -18.54
CA PRO A 73 -8.08 -1.96 -18.12
C PRO A 73 -6.75 -2.03 -18.90
N TRP A 74 -6.47 -3.16 -19.55
CA TRP A 74 -5.22 -3.36 -20.31
C TRP A 74 -5.39 -3.16 -21.82
N GLY A 75 -6.58 -2.79 -22.26
CA GLY A 75 -6.93 -2.59 -23.67
C GLY A 75 -8.06 -3.51 -24.13
N ALA A 76 -8.37 -3.41 -25.43
CA ALA A 76 -9.41 -4.21 -26.08
C ALA A 76 -8.85 -5.53 -26.63
N ASN A 77 -9.69 -6.57 -26.68
CA ASN A 77 -9.37 -7.89 -27.22
C ASN A 77 -8.16 -8.52 -26.51
N VAL A 78 -8.30 -8.74 -25.20
CA VAL A 78 -7.27 -9.41 -24.40
C VAL A 78 -7.78 -10.75 -23.89
N GLU A 79 -6.91 -11.75 -23.83
CA GLU A 79 -7.13 -12.96 -23.05
C GLU A 79 -6.52 -12.75 -21.65
N VAL A 80 -7.29 -13.08 -20.62
CA VAL A 80 -6.87 -12.99 -19.23
C VAL A 80 -6.92 -14.38 -18.62
N MET A 81 -5.77 -14.87 -18.15
CA MET A 81 -5.68 -16.08 -17.33
C MET A 81 -5.62 -15.70 -15.85
N ALA A 82 -6.47 -16.31 -15.02
CA ALA A 82 -6.48 -16.11 -13.58
C ALA A 82 -5.70 -17.21 -12.86
N GLU A 83 -4.66 -16.84 -12.11
CA GLU A 83 -3.93 -17.77 -11.25
C GLU A 83 -4.67 -18.03 -9.93
N ALA A 84 -4.13 -18.84 -9.02
CA ALA A 84 -4.73 -19.08 -7.71
C ALA A 84 -4.92 -17.78 -6.90
N SER A 85 -5.94 -17.75 -6.04
CA SER A 85 -6.11 -16.64 -5.10
C SER A 85 -5.15 -16.75 -3.91
N TYR A 86 -4.78 -15.58 -3.39
CA TYR A 86 -3.91 -15.43 -2.24
C TYR A 86 -4.36 -14.23 -1.41
N PHE A 87 -4.04 -14.20 -0.12
CA PHE A 87 -4.26 -13.04 0.72
C PHE A 87 -3.02 -12.16 0.73
N ALA A 88 -3.18 -10.89 0.36
CA ALA A 88 -2.11 -9.90 0.45
C ALA A 88 -1.86 -9.49 1.92
N ALA A 89 -0.75 -8.80 2.18
CA ALA A 89 -0.44 -8.26 3.50
C ALA A 89 -1.51 -7.30 4.05
N SER A 90 -2.33 -6.71 3.17
CA SER A 90 -3.49 -5.90 3.54
C SER A 90 -4.71 -6.72 3.97
N GLY A 91 -4.63 -8.06 3.95
CA GLY A 91 -5.75 -8.96 4.21
C GLY A 91 -6.73 -9.13 3.04
N ARG A 92 -6.51 -8.42 1.93
CA ARG A 92 -7.37 -8.52 0.74
C ARG A 92 -7.07 -9.79 -0.04
N GLU A 93 -8.12 -10.46 -0.51
CA GLU A 93 -7.98 -11.54 -1.49
C GLU A 93 -7.52 -10.96 -2.83
N CYS A 94 -6.45 -11.49 -3.39
CA CYS A 94 -5.84 -11.06 -4.63
C CYS A 94 -5.54 -12.26 -5.53
N ARG A 95 -5.38 -12.01 -6.84
CA ARG A 95 -4.98 -13.00 -7.84
C ARG A 95 -3.98 -12.39 -8.81
N HIS A 96 -2.96 -13.16 -9.18
CA HIS A 96 -2.13 -12.83 -10.33
C HIS A 96 -2.89 -13.12 -11.61
N LEU A 97 -2.70 -12.25 -12.60
CA LEU A 97 -3.31 -12.33 -13.90
C LEU A 97 -2.23 -12.30 -14.97
N GLN A 98 -2.35 -13.18 -15.95
CA GLN A 98 -1.59 -13.09 -17.19
C GLN A 98 -2.50 -12.52 -18.26
N VAL A 99 -2.10 -11.39 -18.84
CA VAL A 99 -2.90 -10.65 -19.81
C VAL A 99 -2.17 -10.65 -21.14
N THR A 100 -2.77 -11.31 -22.12
CA THR A 100 -2.23 -11.47 -23.47
C THR A 100 -3.10 -10.69 -24.45
N SER A 101 -2.50 -9.79 -25.23
CA SER A 101 -3.22 -9.12 -26.31
C SER A 101 -3.48 -10.11 -27.44
N LEU A 102 -4.70 -10.14 -27.97
CA LEU A 102 -5.04 -10.96 -29.14
C LEU A 102 -4.72 -10.26 -30.46
N ARG A 103 -4.54 -8.93 -30.44
CA ARG A 103 -4.22 -8.14 -31.64
C ARG A 103 -2.72 -7.94 -31.87
N GLY A 104 -1.87 -8.48 -31.00
CA GLY A 104 -0.42 -8.43 -31.16
C GLY A 104 0.29 -9.22 -30.05
N SER A 105 1.61 -9.35 -30.12
CA SER A 105 2.34 -10.29 -29.26
C SER A 105 2.72 -9.73 -27.88
N SER A 106 1.91 -8.83 -27.30
CA SER A 106 2.20 -8.24 -25.98
C SER A 106 1.58 -9.07 -24.86
N MET A 107 2.42 -9.54 -23.94
CA MET A 107 2.02 -10.20 -22.70
C MET A 107 2.43 -9.32 -21.51
N ARG A 108 1.56 -9.24 -20.50
CA ARG A 108 1.87 -8.54 -19.24
C ARG A 108 1.27 -9.27 -18.05
N THR A 109 1.89 -9.14 -16.90
CA THR A 109 1.33 -9.59 -15.63
C THR A 109 0.60 -8.44 -14.95
N ALA A 110 -0.51 -8.76 -14.29
CA ALA A 110 -1.24 -7.83 -13.44
C ALA A 110 -1.65 -8.52 -12.13
N VAL A 111 -2.07 -7.74 -11.15
CA VAL A 111 -2.70 -8.25 -9.93
C VAL A 111 -4.08 -7.63 -9.84
N ALA A 112 -5.09 -8.43 -9.58
CA ALA A 112 -6.41 -7.95 -9.19
C ALA A 112 -6.69 -8.32 -7.74
N CYS A 113 -7.24 -7.39 -6.97
CA CYS A 113 -7.59 -7.60 -5.57
C CYS A 113 -9.05 -7.26 -5.32
N LYS A 114 -9.69 -8.04 -4.45
CA LYS A 114 -11.07 -7.88 -4.04
C LYS A 114 -11.21 -6.75 -3.02
N THR A 115 -12.07 -5.79 -3.28
CA THR A 115 -12.41 -4.68 -2.38
C THR A 115 -13.42 -5.15 -1.32
N ALA A 116 -13.66 -4.31 -0.31
CA ALA A 116 -14.57 -4.64 0.79
C ALA A 116 -16.03 -4.86 0.34
N ASP A 117 -16.45 -4.22 -0.76
CA ASP A 117 -17.76 -4.41 -1.41
C ASP A 117 -17.84 -5.70 -2.27
N GLY A 118 -16.74 -6.47 -2.34
CA GLY A 118 -16.65 -7.70 -3.11
C GLY A 118 -16.32 -7.51 -4.59
N SER A 119 -16.16 -6.27 -5.07
CA SER A 119 -15.71 -6.01 -6.44
C SER A 119 -14.18 -6.22 -6.59
N TRP A 120 -13.71 -6.33 -7.83
CA TRP A 120 -12.29 -6.54 -8.14
C TRP A 120 -11.70 -5.28 -8.78
N VAL A 121 -10.51 -4.90 -8.30
CA VAL A 121 -9.73 -3.78 -8.85
C VAL A 121 -8.34 -4.26 -9.26
N ALA A 122 -7.90 -3.84 -10.43
CA ALA A 122 -6.58 -4.13 -10.97
C ALA A 122 -5.54 -3.13 -10.47
N HIS A 123 -4.34 -3.64 -10.18
CA HIS A 123 -3.17 -2.86 -9.81
C HIS A 123 -2.02 -3.14 -10.78
N ARG A 124 -1.22 -2.10 -11.03
CA ARG A 124 0.03 -2.23 -11.81
C ARG A 124 1.12 -2.80 -10.90
N LEU A 125 1.80 -3.87 -11.33
CA LEU A 125 2.99 -4.34 -10.64
C LEU A 125 4.13 -3.33 -10.87
N VAL A 126 4.74 -2.87 -9.78
CA VAL A 126 5.90 -1.96 -9.81
C VAL A 126 7.24 -2.69 -9.70
N THR A 127 7.23 -3.94 -9.20
CA THR A 127 8.44 -4.71 -8.89
C THR A 127 9.02 -5.51 -10.06
N GLN A 128 8.29 -5.70 -11.17
CA GLN A 128 8.81 -6.45 -12.33
C GLN A 128 9.93 -5.73 -13.10
N THR A 129 10.20 -4.44 -12.81
CA THR A 129 11.21 -3.65 -13.54
C THR A 129 12.64 -3.75 -13.02
N GLN A 130 12.92 -4.38 -11.88
CA GLN A 130 14.29 -4.40 -11.33
C GLN A 130 15.14 -5.58 -11.82
N SER A 131 14.55 -6.73 -12.16
CA SER A 131 15.32 -7.91 -12.58
C SER A 131 15.86 -7.83 -14.01
N ARG A 132 15.28 -7.00 -14.90
CA ARG A 132 15.67 -6.93 -16.32
C ARG A 132 16.92 -6.06 -16.60
N ARG A 133 17.44 -5.32 -15.61
CA ARG A 133 18.65 -4.49 -15.78
C ARG A 133 19.95 -5.16 -15.34
N MET A 134 19.90 -6.32 -14.70
CA MET A 134 21.07 -6.95 -14.08
C MET A 134 21.53 -8.21 -14.84
N GLY A 135 21.48 -8.13 -16.17
CA GLY A 135 21.80 -9.24 -17.08
C GLY A 135 22.21 -8.76 -18.47
N ARG A 136 22.98 -7.67 -18.54
CA ARG A 136 23.72 -7.27 -19.75
C ARG A 136 25.17 -7.01 -19.38
#